data_AF-A0A448P1K3-F1
#
_entry.id   AF-A0A448P1K3-F1
#
_cell.length_a   1.000
_cell.length_b   1.000
_cell.length_c   1.000
_cell.angle_alpha   90.00
_cell.angle_beta   90.00
_cell.angle_gamma   90.00
#
_symmetry.space_group_name_H-M   'P 1'
#
loop_
_entity.id
_entity.type
_entity.pdbx_description
1 polymer ?
#
loop_
_entity_poly.entity_id
_entity_poly.type
_entity_poly.pdbx_seq_one_letter_code
_entity_poly.pdbx_strand_id
1 'polypeptide(L)'
;MEDFELAEWLGDTETTDEQRVALRRAAADLEGRWDDDPDADREAFTGAAQLVLGDATPESLVADWRRAQQAADDAHARMTGGIVAYYQDSTELGTAEAFGLARQTIRKALGKG
;
A
#
# COMPACT_ATOMS: atom_id res chain seq x y z
N MET A 1 16.21 -13.14 6.68
CA MET A 1 15.48 -13.52 7.90
C MET A 1 15.99 -14.86 8.44
N GLU A 2 16.48 -14.87 9.67
CA GLU A 2 16.95 -16.08 10.38
C GLU A 2 15.79 -16.85 11.05
N ASP A 3 16.03 -18.09 11.48
CA ASP A 3 14.99 -18.98 12.04
C ASP A 3 14.32 -18.40 13.30
N PHE A 4 15.09 -17.72 14.16
CA PHE A 4 14.53 -17.11 15.38
C PHE A 4 13.69 -15.88 15.06
N GLU A 5 14.07 -15.08 14.06
CA GLU A 5 13.31 -13.92 13.59
C GLU A 5 11.98 -14.36 12.99
N LEU A 6 12.00 -15.44 12.20
CA LEU A 6 10.78 -16.03 11.66
C LEU A 6 9.87 -16.57 12.77
N ALA A 7 10.44 -17.21 13.80
CA ALA A 7 9.66 -17.70 14.92
C ALA A 7 9.02 -16.56 15.73
N GLU A 8 9.74 -15.46 15.95
CA GLU A 8 9.21 -14.26 16.59
C GLU A 8 8.06 -13.65 15.78
N TRP A 9 8.25 -13.54 14.45
CA TRP A 9 7.22 -13.00 13.56
C TRP A 9 5.95 -13.88 13.53
N LEU A 10 6.11 -15.21 13.47
CA LEU A 10 5.00 -16.16 13.43
C LEU A 10 4.22 -16.24 14.75
N GLY A 11 4.86 -15.91 15.88
CA GLY A 11 4.28 -16.10 17.20
C GLY A 11 3.85 -17.56 17.43
N ASP A 12 2.59 -17.75 17.84
CA ASP A 12 2.02 -19.07 18.13
C ASP A 12 1.49 -19.81 16.89
N THR A 13 1.73 -19.30 15.68
CA THR A 13 1.23 -19.89 14.43
C THR A 13 1.91 -21.24 14.15
N GLU A 14 1.12 -22.32 14.14
CA GLU A 14 1.60 -23.65 13.76
C GLU A 14 1.96 -23.69 12.25
N THR A 15 3.13 -24.25 11.94
CA THR A 15 3.66 -24.31 10.57
C THR A 15 4.34 -25.65 10.33
N THR A 16 4.26 -26.14 9.10
CA THR A 16 5.08 -27.28 8.65
C THR A 16 6.52 -26.83 8.35
N ASP A 17 7.45 -27.77 8.30
CA ASP A 17 8.83 -27.49 7.91
C ASP A 17 8.92 -26.93 6.48
N GLU A 18 8.08 -27.43 5.57
CA GLU A 18 8.01 -26.94 4.19
C GLU A 18 7.55 -25.48 4.14
N GLN A 19 6.55 -25.11 4.95
CA GLN A 19 6.09 -23.72 5.06
C GLN A 19 7.20 -22.83 5.63
N ARG A 20 7.92 -23.27 6.67
CA ARG A 20 9.04 -22.51 7.24
C ARG A 20 10.18 -22.30 6.25
N VAL A 21 10.47 -23.28 5.38
CA VAL A 21 11.46 -23.14 4.32
C VAL A 21 10.98 -22.16 3.25
N ALA A 22 9.71 -22.25 2.83
CA ALA A 22 9.13 -21.34 1.86
C ALA A 22 9.10 -19.89 2.35
N LEU A 23 8.74 -19.66 3.62
CA LEU A 23 8.76 -18.33 4.24
C LEU A 23 10.18 -17.73 4.27
N ARG A 24 11.18 -18.49 4.70
CA ARG A 24 12.59 -18.01 4.70
C ARG A 24 13.07 -17.67 3.31
N ARG A 25 12.72 -18.50 2.32
CA ARG A 25 13.04 -18.22 0.91
C ARG A 25 12.36 -16.95 0.43
N ALA A 26 11.07 -16.76 0.72
CA ALA A 26 10.36 -15.55 0.36
C ALA A 26 10.99 -14.30 1.01
N ALA A 27 11.34 -14.37 2.29
CA ALA A 27 12.04 -13.27 2.96
C ALA A 27 13.38 -12.93 2.30
N ALA A 28 14.17 -13.94 1.91
CA ALA A 28 15.43 -13.72 1.19
C ALA A 28 15.22 -13.15 -0.23
N ASP A 29 14.16 -13.58 -0.92
CA ASP A 29 13.83 -13.10 -2.27
C ASP A 29 13.26 -11.66 -2.25
N LEU A 30 12.72 -11.20 -1.13
CA LEU A 30 12.17 -9.86 -0.93
C LEU A 30 13.19 -8.85 -0.36
N GLU A 31 14.25 -9.34 0.27
CA GLU A 31 15.32 -8.50 0.86
C GLU A 31 15.84 -7.46 -0.15
N GLY A 32 15.93 -6.20 0.29
CA GLY A 32 16.45 -5.11 -0.55
C GLY A 32 15.44 -4.47 -1.48
N ARG A 33 14.22 -5.02 -1.61
CA ARG A 33 13.27 -4.57 -2.65
C ARG A 33 12.55 -3.28 -2.30
N TRP A 34 12.44 -2.97 -1.01
CA TRP A 34 11.86 -1.74 -0.47
C TRP A 34 12.73 -1.12 0.64
N ASP A 35 14.04 -0.99 0.40
CA ASP A 35 14.99 -0.44 1.40
C ASP A 35 14.62 0.96 1.93
N ASP A 36 13.92 1.76 1.10
CA ASP A 36 13.48 3.10 1.45
C ASP A 36 12.10 3.13 2.16
N ASP A 37 11.43 1.98 2.27
CA ASP A 37 10.09 1.84 2.86
C ASP A 37 9.95 0.51 3.65
N PRO A 38 10.39 0.50 4.93
CA PRO A 38 10.34 -0.70 5.77
C PRO A 38 8.93 -1.26 6.02
N ASP A 39 7.90 -0.41 5.91
CA ASP A 39 6.53 -0.86 6.08
C ASP A 39 6.06 -1.60 4.82
N ALA A 40 6.40 -1.10 3.63
CA ALA A 40 6.15 -1.81 2.38
C ALA A 40 6.90 -3.16 2.32
N ASP A 41 8.13 -3.22 2.82
CA ASP A 41 8.89 -4.47 2.93
C ASP A 41 8.17 -5.50 3.81
N ARG A 42 7.70 -5.08 4.99
CA ARG A 42 6.92 -5.93 5.91
C ARG A 42 5.60 -6.40 5.29
N GLU A 43 4.88 -5.52 4.61
CA GLU A 43 3.62 -5.86 3.92
C GLU A 43 3.86 -6.85 2.77
N ALA A 44 4.96 -6.71 2.04
CA ALA A 44 5.32 -7.65 0.98
C ALA A 44 5.57 -9.06 1.54
N PHE A 45 6.29 -9.17 2.65
CA PHE A 45 6.47 -10.45 3.34
C PHE A 45 5.14 -11.01 3.86
N THR A 46 4.25 -10.16 4.38
CA THR A 46 2.91 -10.55 4.84
C THR A 46 2.10 -11.18 3.70
N GLY A 47 2.12 -10.59 2.50
CA GLY A 47 1.44 -11.17 1.33
C GLY A 47 2.02 -12.53 0.92
N ALA A 48 3.34 -12.72 1.00
CA ALA A 48 3.96 -14.01 0.78
C ALA A 48 3.55 -15.05 1.85
N ALA A 49 3.51 -14.63 3.11
CA ALA A 49 3.12 -15.49 4.22
C ALA A 49 1.66 -15.95 4.09
N GLN A 50 0.73 -15.07 3.72
CA GLN A 50 -0.67 -15.43 3.50
C GLN A 50 -0.82 -16.54 2.44
N LEU A 51 -0.02 -16.52 1.36
CA LEU A 51 -0.03 -17.60 0.36
C LEU A 51 0.57 -18.90 0.89
N VAL A 52 1.70 -18.83 1.58
CA VAL A 52 2.41 -20.03 2.09
C VAL A 52 1.62 -20.72 3.21
N LEU A 53 0.96 -19.94 4.06
CA LEU A 53 0.13 -20.44 5.16
C LEU A 53 -1.26 -20.89 4.69
N GLY A 54 -1.67 -20.50 3.49
CA GLY A 54 -2.97 -20.86 2.91
C GLY A 54 -4.12 -19.94 3.33
N ASP A 55 -3.81 -18.78 3.92
CA ASP A 55 -4.78 -17.74 4.27
C ASP A 55 -5.27 -16.93 3.06
N ALA A 56 -4.52 -16.96 1.95
CA ALA A 56 -4.85 -16.31 0.70
C ALA A 56 -4.60 -17.20 -0.52
N THR A 57 -5.20 -16.81 -1.64
CA THR A 57 -4.86 -17.32 -2.97
C THR A 57 -4.31 -16.18 -3.83
N PRO A 58 -3.62 -16.47 -4.94
CA PRO A 58 -3.18 -15.42 -5.86
C PRO A 58 -4.34 -14.53 -6.33
N GLU A 59 -5.51 -15.12 -6.56
CA GLU A 59 -6.72 -14.39 -6.98
C GLU A 59 -7.25 -13.46 -5.88
N SER A 60 -7.18 -13.87 -4.61
CA SER A 60 -7.63 -13.01 -3.50
C SER A 60 -6.72 -11.81 -3.32
N LEU A 61 -5.40 -11.98 -3.42
CA LEU A 61 -4.44 -10.87 -3.36
C LEU A 61 -4.65 -9.86 -4.51
N VAL A 62 -4.89 -10.35 -5.73
CA VAL A 62 -5.19 -9.49 -6.88
C VAL A 62 -6.52 -8.76 -6.68
N ALA A 63 -7.53 -9.42 -6.11
CA ALA A 63 -8.82 -8.80 -5.82
C ALA A 63 -8.68 -7.69 -4.75
N ASP A 64 -7.87 -7.93 -3.72
CA ASP A 64 -7.61 -6.96 -2.65
C ASP A 64 -6.86 -5.74 -3.18
N TRP A 65 -5.82 -5.94 -4.00
CA TRP A 65 -5.12 -4.84 -4.68
C TRP A 65 -6.08 -4.02 -5.55
N ARG A 66 -6.92 -4.67 -6.37
CA ARG A 66 -7.90 -3.96 -7.21
C ARG A 66 -8.91 -3.16 -6.39
N ARG A 67 -9.36 -3.70 -5.25
CA ARG A 67 -10.27 -3.00 -4.34
C ARG A 67 -9.61 -1.78 -3.73
N ALA A 68 -8.36 -1.91 -3.27
CA ALA A 68 -7.59 -0.78 -2.72
C ALA A 68 -7.35 0.30 -3.79
N GLN A 69 -7.00 -0.10 -5.01
CA GLN A 69 -6.82 0.83 -6.13
C GLN A 69 -8.11 1.58 -6.46
N GLN A 70 -9.24 0.88 -6.57
CA GLN A 70 -10.52 1.54 -6.82
C GLN A 70 -10.88 2.53 -5.70
N ALA A 71 -10.65 2.15 -4.43
CA ALA A 71 -10.90 3.05 -3.31
C ALA A 71 -10.02 4.31 -3.35
N ALA A 72 -8.76 4.17 -3.76
CA ALA A 72 -7.85 5.29 -3.98
C ALA A 72 -8.32 6.20 -5.13
N ASP A 73 -8.75 5.61 -6.24
CA ASP A 73 -9.28 6.34 -7.39
C ASP A 73 -10.55 7.13 -7.02
N ASP A 74 -11.48 6.49 -6.28
CA ASP A 74 -12.70 7.13 -5.79
C ASP A 74 -12.39 8.26 -4.78
N ALA A 75 -11.39 8.07 -3.91
CA ALA A 75 -10.94 9.12 -2.99
C ALA A 75 -10.33 10.30 -3.75
N HIS A 76 -9.50 10.03 -4.76
CA HIS A 76 -8.91 11.06 -5.60
C HIS A 76 -9.97 11.84 -6.41
N ALA A 77 -10.97 11.14 -6.97
CA ALA A 77 -12.08 11.78 -7.67
C ALA A 77 -12.89 12.69 -6.74
N ARG A 78 -13.21 12.22 -5.53
CA ARG A 78 -13.90 13.02 -4.50
C ARG A 78 -13.09 14.25 -4.08
N MET A 79 -11.78 14.08 -3.84
CA MET A 79 -10.88 15.19 -3.52
C MET A 79 -10.85 16.22 -4.65
N THR A 80 -10.77 15.78 -5.91
CA THR A 80 -10.79 16.65 -7.09
C THR A 80 -12.10 17.45 -7.17
N GLY A 81 -13.25 16.79 -6.96
CA GLY A 81 -14.54 17.47 -6.89
C GLY A 81 -14.59 18.52 -5.77
N GLY A 82 -14.05 18.19 -4.59
CA GLY A 82 -13.89 19.12 -3.46
C GLY A 82 -13.04 20.34 -3.81
N ILE A 83 -11.91 20.14 -4.51
CA ILE A 83 -11.04 21.23 -4.97
C ILE A 83 -11.79 22.17 -5.92
N VAL A 84 -12.51 21.63 -6.91
CA VAL A 84 -13.26 22.43 -7.89
C VAL A 84 -14.35 23.26 -7.22
N ALA A 85 -15.07 22.67 -6.26
CA ALA A 85 -16.10 23.35 -5.49
C ALA A 85 -15.51 24.46 -4.59
N TYR A 86 -14.45 24.15 -3.84
CA TYR A 86 -13.81 25.12 -2.93
C TYR A 86 -13.16 26.29 -3.68
N TYR A 87 -12.61 26.05 -4.87
CA TYR A 87 -11.97 27.07 -5.69
C TYR A 87 -12.93 28.19 -6.14
N GLN A 88 -14.25 27.96 -6.20
CA GLN A 88 -15.21 28.97 -6.66
C GLN A 88 -15.12 30.28 -5.86
N ASP A 89 -14.79 30.18 -4.57
CA ASP A 89 -14.67 31.32 -3.65
C ASP A 89 -13.22 31.55 -3.17
N SER A 90 -12.23 30.97 -3.83
CA SER A 90 -10.83 30.96 -3.38
C SER A 90 -9.84 31.25 -4.53
N THR A 91 -8.57 31.41 -4.18
CA THR A 91 -7.45 31.50 -5.13
C THR A 91 -6.73 30.16 -5.25
N GLU A 92 -5.91 29.96 -6.28
CA GLU A 92 -5.10 28.73 -6.40
C GLU A 92 -4.19 28.52 -5.19
N LEU A 93 -3.66 29.60 -4.61
CA LEU A 93 -2.83 29.55 -3.41
C LEU A 93 -3.66 29.21 -2.17
N GLY A 94 -4.78 29.90 -1.97
CA GLY A 94 -5.67 29.63 -0.82
C GLY A 94 -6.24 28.22 -0.84
N THR A 95 -6.55 27.67 -2.01
CA THR A 95 -6.99 26.27 -2.15
C THR A 95 -5.84 25.29 -1.90
N ALA A 96 -4.63 25.59 -2.34
CA ALA A 96 -3.46 24.76 -2.06
C ALA A 96 -3.18 24.68 -0.55
N GLU A 97 -3.24 25.81 0.15
CA GLU A 97 -3.08 25.88 1.61
C GLU A 97 -4.19 25.12 2.34
N ALA A 98 -5.45 25.29 1.95
CA ALA A 98 -6.59 24.63 2.58
C ALA A 98 -6.55 23.09 2.45
N PHE A 99 -6.06 22.57 1.33
CA PHE A 99 -5.97 21.13 1.08
C PHE A 99 -4.61 20.53 1.48
N GLY A 100 -3.63 21.35 1.84
CA GLY A 100 -2.27 20.88 2.13
C GLY A 100 -1.57 20.27 0.90
N LEU A 101 -1.89 20.75 -0.30
CA LEU A 101 -1.37 20.22 -1.57
C LEU A 101 -0.50 21.25 -2.29
N ALA A 102 0.39 20.77 -3.16
CA ALA A 102 1.13 21.65 -4.05
C ALA A 102 0.19 22.38 -5.03
N ARG A 103 0.48 23.65 -5.33
CA ARG A 103 -0.30 24.46 -6.29
C ARG A 103 -0.43 23.80 -7.67
N GLN A 104 0.58 23.05 -8.11
CA GLN A 104 0.52 22.31 -9.37
C GLN A 104 -0.56 21.21 -9.35
N THR A 105 -0.76 20.54 -8.21
CA THR A 105 -1.84 19.56 -8.02
C THR A 105 -3.21 20.22 -8.13
N ILE A 106 -3.39 21.40 -7.52
CA ILE A 106 -4.61 22.19 -7.66
C ILE A 106 -4.88 22.56 -9.12
N ARG A 107 -3.87 23.05 -9.84
CA ARG A 107 -3.99 23.39 -11.26
C ARG A 107 -4.41 22.21 -12.12
N LYS A 108 -3.81 21.03 -11.92
CA LYS A 108 -4.20 19.79 -12.60
C LYS A 108 -5.66 19.42 -12.31
N ALA A 109 -6.07 19.48 -11.05
CA ALA A 109 -7.46 19.21 -10.63
C ALA A 109 -8.47 20.19 -11.27
N LEU A 110 -8.07 21.44 -11.51
CA LEU A 110 -8.87 22.46 -12.21
C LEU A 110 -8.82 22.35 -13.74
N GLY A 111 -8.11 21.36 -14.31
CA GLY A 111 -7.92 21.22 -15.76
C GLY A 111 -6.99 22.28 -16.38
N LYS A 112 -6.22 22.99 -15.56
CA LYS A 112 -5.30 24.06 -15.97
C LYS A 112 -3.88 23.51 -16.09
N GLY A 113 -3.62 22.76 -17.16
CA GLY A 113 -2.27 22.38 -17.59
C GLY A 113 -1.56 23.56 -18.23
#